data_AF-A0ABD2Q8D3-F1
#
_entry.id   AF-A0ABD2Q8D3-F1
#
_cell.length_a   1.000
_cell.length_b   1.000
_cell.length_c   1.000
_cell.angle_alpha   90.00
_cell.angle_beta   90.00
_cell.angle_gamma   90.00
#
_symmetry.space_group_name_H-M   'P 1'
#
loop_
_entity.id
_entity.type
_entity.pdbx_description
1 polymer ?
#
loop_
_entity_poly.entity_id
_entity_poly.type
_entity_poly.pdbx_seq_one_letter_code
_entity_poly.pdbx_strand_id
1 'polypeptide(L)' 'MGKKQHQKDKLYLTCTEWSTIYGGKSANDRRKRLYKRLPYNCCSISLQPFKNPYCTKEGIIFDLELV' A
#
# COMPACT_ATOMS: atom_id res chain seq x y z
N MET A 1 32.49 22.92 18.76
CA MET A 1 32.15 23.72 17.56
C MET A 1 31.61 22.81 16.46
N GLY A 2 30.29 22.60 16.40
CA GLY A 2 29.66 21.68 15.45
C GLY A 2 29.19 22.39 14.18
N LYS A 3 29.98 22.37 13.11
CA LYS A 3 29.67 22.97 11.79
C LYS A 3 28.46 22.34 11.06
N LYS A 4 27.72 21.43 11.70
CA LYS A 4 26.57 20.69 11.12
C LYS A 4 25.20 21.17 11.61
N GLN A 5 25.15 22.08 12.58
CA GLN A 5 23.88 22.49 13.20
C GLN A 5 23.02 23.39 12.30
N HIS A 6 23.63 24.21 11.45
CA HIS A 6 22.93 25.13 10.53
C HIS A 6 22.66 24.57 9.13
N GLN A 7 22.91 23.28 8.88
CA GLN A 7 22.75 22.73 7.52
C GLN A 7 21.28 22.49 7.13
N LYS A 8 20.35 22.67 8.07
CA LYS A 8 18.91 22.38 7.91
C LYS A 8 18.05 23.61 7.58
N ASP A 9 18.59 24.84 7.74
CA ASP A 9 17.87 26.08 7.42
C ASP A 9 18.10 26.47 5.95
N LYS A 10 17.52 25.69 5.03
CA LYS A 10 17.60 25.94 3.59
C LYS A 10 16.19 26.05 3.02
N LEU A 11 15.99 26.98 2.08
CA LEU A 11 14.70 27.19 1.40
C LEU A 11 14.46 26.22 0.22
N TYR A 12 15.30 25.22 0.04
CA TYR A 12 15.18 24.21 -1.01
C TYR A 12 15.33 22.81 -0.43
N LEU A 13 14.69 21.84 -1.09
CA LEU A 13 14.81 20.41 -0.77
C LEU A 13 15.86 19.77 -1.67
N THR A 14 16.83 19.08 -1.08
CA THR A 14 17.77 18.24 -1.84
C THR A 14 17.10 16.95 -2.30
N CYS A 15 17.64 16.33 -3.36
CA CYS A 15 17.16 15.03 -3.85
C CYS A 15 17.20 13.95 -2.75
N THR A 16 18.20 14.01 -1.87
CA THR A 16 18.34 13.12 -0.71
C THR A 16 17.25 13.36 0.34
N GLU A 17 16.97 14.61 0.69
CA GLU A 17 15.91 14.96 1.67
C GLU A 17 14.52 14.60 1.14
N TRP A 18 14.25 14.88 -0.13
CA TRP A 18 13.01 14.48 -0.81
C TRP A 18 12.81 12.97 -0.74
N SER A 19 13.86 12.20 -1.04
CA SER A 19 13.77 10.74 -1.11
C SER A 19 13.73 10.04 0.25
N THR A 20 14.29 10.64 1.31
CA THR A 20 14.49 9.97 2.62
C THR A 20 13.67 10.54 3.77
N ILE A 21 13.40 11.85 3.80
CA ILE A 21 12.81 12.53 4.97
C ILE A 21 11.35 12.92 4.71
N TYR A 22 11.05 13.48 3.53
CA TYR A 22 9.72 14.06 3.25
C TYR A 22 8.83 13.19 2.34
N GLY A 23 9.23 11.94 2.09
CA GLY A 23 8.37 10.95 1.44
C GLY A 23 8.20 11.11 -0.08
N GLY A 24 9.05 11.91 -0.73
CA GLY A 24 9.16 11.97 -2.18
C GLY A 24 9.46 10.60 -2.76
N LYS A 25 8.43 9.97 -3.37
CA LYS A 25 8.44 8.65 -4.01
C LYS A 25 9.50 7.73 -3.43
N SER A 26 9.30 7.30 -2.17
CA SER A 26 10.22 6.37 -1.50
C SER A 26 10.64 5.27 -2.47
N ALA A 27 11.94 5.01 -2.63
CA ALA A 27 12.42 3.93 -3.50
C ALA A 27 11.78 2.57 -3.11
N ASN A 28 11.35 2.44 -1.86
CA ASN A 28 10.66 1.29 -1.28
C ASN A 28 9.13 1.31 -1.46
N ASP A 29 8.55 2.37 -2.02
CA ASP A 29 7.11 2.49 -2.28
C ASP A 29 6.61 1.49 -3.33
N ARG A 30 7.52 0.94 -4.17
CA ARG A 30 7.22 -0.23 -5.01
C ARG A 30 6.82 -1.46 -4.19
N ARG A 31 7.33 -1.61 -2.96
CA ARG A 31 6.95 -2.71 -2.05
C ARG A 31 5.64 -2.44 -1.30
N LYS A 32 5.31 -1.18 -1.02
CA LYS A 32 4.02 -0.79 -0.42
C LYS A 32 2.86 -0.80 -1.42
N ARG A 33 3.14 -0.53 -2.70
CA ARG A 33 2.17 -0.63 -3.82
C ARG A 33 1.96 -2.02 -4.38
N LEU A 34 2.66 -3.04 -3.88
CA LEU A 34 2.22 -4.42 -4.08
C LEU A 34 0.93 -4.56 -3.25
N TYR A 35 -0.20 -4.23 -3.86
CA TYR A 35 -1.52 -4.58 -3.35
C TYR A 35 -1.42 -6.00 -2.80
N LYS A 36 -1.64 -6.16 -1.49
CA LYS A 36 -1.72 -7.50 -0.91
C LYS A 36 -2.83 -8.19 -1.67
N ARG A 37 -2.47 -9.21 -2.45
CA ARG A 37 -3.45 -10.04 -3.16
C ARG A 37 -4.44 -10.54 -2.12
N LEU A 38 -5.72 -10.41 -2.44
CA LEU A 38 -6.75 -11.01 -1.61
C LEU A 38 -6.45 -12.52 -1.53
N PRO A 39 -6.35 -13.11 -0.33
CA PRO A 39 -6.23 -14.55 -0.19
C PRO A 39 -7.37 -15.28 -0.92
N TYR A 40 -7.07 -16.44 -1.52
CA TYR A 40 -8.04 -17.23 -2.29
C TYR A 40 -9.26 -17.68 -1.46
N ASN A 41 -9.16 -17.66 -0.13
CA ASN A 41 -10.22 -18.04 0.79
C ASN A 41 -11.11 -16.87 1.24
N CYS A 42 -11.00 -15.70 0.60
CA CYS A 42 -11.82 -14.54 0.92
C CYS A 42 -12.74 -14.13 -0.23
N CYS A 43 -13.94 -13.66 0.12
CA CYS A 43 -14.95 -13.11 -0.78
C CYS A 43 -14.44 -11.86 -1.50
N SER A 44 -14.65 -11.80 -2.82
CA SER A 44 -14.27 -10.66 -3.66
C SER A 44 -15.05 -9.38 -3.38
N ILE A 45 -16.19 -9.46 -2.69
CA ILE A 45 -17.03 -8.32 -2.32
C ILE A 45 -16.71 -7.84 -0.90
N SER A 46 -16.85 -8.72 0.11
CA SER A 46 -16.69 -8.35 1.52
C SER A 46 -15.23 -8.33 2.00
N LEU A 47 -14.31 -8.94 1.23
CA LEU A 47 -12.89 -9.11 1.58
C LEU A 47 -12.66 -9.92 2.87
N GLN A 48 -13.66 -10.69 3.30
CA GLN A 48 -13.64 -11.57 4.46
C GLN A 48 -13.61 -13.05 4.03
N PRO A 49 -13.18 -13.97 4.91
CA PRO A 49 -13.23 -15.40 4.62
C PRO A 49 -14.63 -15.88 4.24
N PHE A 50 -14.73 -16.77 3.25
CA PHE A 50 -16.01 -17.34 2.81
C PHE A 50 -16.70 -18.14 3.92
N LYS A 51 -18.01 -17.96 4.03
CA LYS A 51 -18.93 -18.89 4.71
C LYS A 51 -19.65 -19.77 3.69
N ASN A 52 -20.24 -19.17 2.67
CA ASN A 52 -21.00 -19.88 1.65
C ASN A 52 -20.59 -19.44 0.22
N PRO A 53 -19.44 -19.92 -0.30
CA PRO A 53 -18.87 -19.46 -1.55
C PRO A 53 -19.75 -19.83 -2.76
N TYR A 54 -19.93 -18.88 -3.67
CA TYR A 54 -20.69 -19.02 -4.90
C TYR A 54 -19.92 -18.44 -6.08
N CYS A 55 -20.01 -19.08 -7.26
CA CYS A 55 -19.24 -18.70 -8.44
C CYS A 55 -20.16 -18.23 -9.57
N THR A 56 -19.86 -17.06 -10.15
CA THR A 56 -20.55 -16.58 -11.35
C THR A 56 -20.08 -17.36 -12.59
N LYS A 57 -20.84 -17.26 -13.70
CA LYS A 57 -20.43 -17.82 -15.00
C LYS A 57 -19.11 -17.26 -15.53
N GLU A 58 -18.72 -16.08 -15.05
CA GLU A 58 -17.47 -15.39 -15.40
C GLU A 58 -16.27 -15.85 -14.55
N GLY A 59 -16.50 -16.69 -13.53
CA GLY A 59 -15.45 -17.20 -12.65
C GLY A 59 -15.17 -16.34 -11.41
N ILE A 60 -16.06 -15.40 -11.06
CA ILE A 60 -15.92 -14.55 -9.87
C ILE A 60 -16.54 -15.29 -8.68
N ILE A 61 -15.77 -15.45 -7.59
CA ILE A 61 -16.21 -16.14 -6.37
C ILE A 61 -16.56 -15.12 -5.29
N PHE A 62 -17.80 -15.12 -4.84
CA PHE A 62 -18.34 -14.26 -3.77
C PHE A 62 -19.10 -15.10 -2.74
N ASP A 63 -19.46 -14.50 -1.62
CA ASP A 63 -20.21 -15.19 -0.55
C ASP A 63 -21.70 -14.86 -0.68
N LEU A 64 -22.56 -15.88 -0.74
CA LEU A 64 -23.99 -15.74 -0.99
C LEU A 64 -24.73 -15.00 0.13
N GLU A 65 -24.32 -15.20 1.38
CA GLU A 65 -25.00 -14.65 2.57
C GLU A 65 -24.57 -13.21 2.89
N LEU A 66 -23.56 -12.68 2.20
CA LEU A 66 -22.94 -11.38 2.48
C LEU A 66 -23.21 -10.34 1.38
N VAL A 67 -24.36 -10.46 0.70
CA VAL A 67 -24.89 -9.42 -0.19
C VAL A 67 -25.50 -8.30 0.63
#